data_AF-A0A7C2XQ78-F1
#
_entry.id   AF-A0A7C2XQ78-F1
#
_cell.length_a   1.000
_cell.length_b   1.000
_cell.length_c   1.000
_cell.angle_alpha   90.00
_cell.angle_beta   90.00
_cell.angle_gamma   90.00
#
_symmetry.space_group_name_H-M   'P 1'
#
loop_
_entity.id
_entity.type
_entity.pdbx_description
1 polymer ?
#
loop_
_entity_poly.entity_id
_entity_poly.type
_entity_poly.pdbx_seq_one_letter_code
_entity_poly.pdbx_strand_id
1 'polypeptide(L)'
;MKKKIVVVALIVGLSFGLGCTTTPTASVAGNGATTAAAEVVKYDRDGFVTRLDKRGHLWVFYEGSKALAAYDSKGTPAKHTVRPLAGPGRTTLKEAEDGTINAYLMARPGFATRLDKRGHLWVFKAGGKALADYDSKGAPAKHTARPLAGPNRTTLKEAEDGTIDAYLKAREYPM
;
A
#
# COMPACT_ATOMS: atom_id res chain seq x y z
N MET A 1 40.16 -28.05 39.47
CA MET A 1 41.41 -27.90 38.69
C MET A 1 41.30 -26.67 37.81
N LYS A 2 42.30 -25.77 37.87
CA LYS A 2 42.85 -24.88 36.81
C LYS A 2 41.88 -24.00 36.02
N LYS A 3 42.07 -22.70 35.78
CA LYS A 3 42.97 -21.61 36.22
C LYS A 3 42.40 -20.36 35.52
N LYS A 4 42.45 -19.20 36.17
CA LYS A 4 42.11 -17.88 35.60
C LYS A 4 43.00 -17.57 34.39
N ILE A 5 42.47 -16.92 33.35
CA ILE A 5 43.27 -16.03 32.49
C ILE A 5 42.46 -14.76 32.21
N VAL A 6 42.90 -13.69 32.85
CA VAL A 6 42.63 -12.29 32.53
C VAL A 6 43.62 -11.93 31.41
N VAL A 7 43.14 -11.33 30.32
CA VAL A 7 44.01 -10.62 29.38
C VAL A 7 43.56 -9.16 29.35
N VAL A 8 44.29 -8.35 30.10
CA VAL A 8 44.39 -6.90 29.92
C VAL A 8 45.48 -6.69 28.89
N ALA A 9 45.14 -6.11 27.74
CA ALA A 9 46.10 -5.64 26.77
C ALA A 9 46.02 -4.12 26.69
N LEU A 10 46.98 -3.48 27.34
CA LEU A 10 47.26 -2.05 27.33
C LEU A 10 48.34 -1.83 26.27
N ILE A 11 48.03 -1.10 25.20
CA ILE A 11 49.02 -0.68 24.21
C ILE A 11 48.99 0.85 24.14
N VAL A 12 50.06 1.44 24.69
CA VAL A 12 50.50 2.80 24.45
C VAL A 12 51.29 2.79 23.14
N GLY A 13 50.97 3.70 22.22
CA GLY A 13 51.70 3.88 20.97
C GLY A 13 51.49 5.29 20.43
N LEU A 14 52.40 6.18 20.80
CA LEU A 14 52.53 7.56 20.34
C LEU A 14 53.44 7.57 19.10
N SER A 15 52.94 7.98 17.93
CA SER A 15 53.79 8.27 16.76
C SER A 15 53.22 9.44 15.96
N PHE A 16 53.98 10.54 15.93
CA PHE A 16 53.81 11.65 15.01
C PHE A 16 54.20 11.22 13.59
N GLY A 17 53.39 11.58 12.59
CA GLY A 17 53.69 11.43 11.18
C GLY A 17 52.94 12.46 10.35
N LEU A 18 53.64 13.54 9.97
CA LEU A 18 53.22 14.46 8.92
C LEU A 18 53.45 13.79 7.57
N GLY A 19 52.39 13.58 6.80
CA GLY A 19 52.46 13.08 5.42
C GLY A 19 51.18 13.38 4.67
N CYS A 20 51.26 14.26 3.66
CA CYS A 20 50.20 14.50 2.70
C CYS A 20 49.93 13.25 1.87
N THR A 21 48.74 12.66 1.96
CA THR A 21 48.13 11.91 0.85
C THR A 21 46.61 12.05 0.91
N THR A 22 46.04 12.28 -0.27
CA THR A 22 44.63 12.37 -0.64
C THR A 22 43.68 11.48 0.16
N THR A 23 42.67 12.09 0.79
CA THR A 23 41.54 11.39 1.41
C THR A 23 40.49 11.01 0.36
N PRO A 24 40.24 9.72 0.10
CA PRO A 24 38.94 9.30 -0.40
C PRO A 24 37.96 9.38 0.78
N THR A 25 37.12 10.42 0.82
CA THR A 25 35.96 10.40 1.71
C THR A 25 35.01 9.33 1.20
N ALA A 26 35.02 8.22 1.91
CA ALA A 26 34.03 7.17 1.82
C ALA A 26 32.63 7.80 1.86
N SER A 27 31.85 7.53 0.82
CA SER A 27 30.41 7.69 0.84
C SER A 27 29.89 6.90 2.03
N VAL A 28 29.43 7.61 3.06
CA VAL A 28 28.60 7.02 4.10
C VAL A 28 27.30 6.62 3.41
N ALA A 29 27.25 5.37 2.97
CA ALA A 29 26.01 4.63 2.81
C ALA A 29 25.37 4.52 4.21
N GLY A 30 24.76 5.62 4.64
CA GLY A 30 23.91 5.68 5.81
C GLY A 30 22.59 5.07 5.43
N ASN A 31 22.44 3.80 5.78
CA ASN A 31 21.17 3.08 5.80
C ASN A 31 20.10 3.88 6.56
N GLY A 32 19.35 4.71 5.86
CA GLY A 32 18.09 5.30 6.32
C GLY A 32 16.89 4.39 6.05
N ALA A 33 17.06 3.08 6.22
CA ALA A 33 15.95 2.13 6.22
C ALA A 33 15.29 2.16 7.60
N THR A 34 14.47 3.17 7.85
CA THR A 34 13.58 3.16 9.03
C THR A 34 12.24 3.88 8.83
N THR A 35 11.98 4.44 7.65
CA THR A 35 10.68 5.09 7.34
C THR A 35 9.80 4.26 6.41
N ALA A 36 10.23 3.09 5.91
CA ALA A 36 9.45 2.34 4.93
C ALA A 36 8.27 1.56 5.53
N ALA A 37 8.34 1.12 6.80
CA ALA A 37 7.29 0.27 7.38
C ALA A 37 6.06 1.06 7.85
N ALA A 38 6.25 2.28 8.35
CA ALA A 38 5.14 3.14 8.79
C ALA A 38 4.37 3.76 7.61
N GLU A 39 5.04 3.94 6.46
CA GLU A 39 4.42 4.50 5.26
C GLU A 39 3.48 3.50 4.55
N VAL A 40 3.71 2.20 4.68
CA VAL A 40 2.88 1.15 4.05
C VAL A 40 1.49 1.10 4.68
N VAL A 41 1.39 1.15 6.02
CA VAL A 41 0.10 1.20 6.73
C VAL A 41 -0.70 2.47 6.36
N LYS A 42 -0.01 3.55 5.97
CA LYS A 42 -0.66 4.79 5.51
C LYS A 42 -1.47 4.58 4.22
N TYR A 43 -1.07 3.64 3.37
CA TYR A 43 -1.69 3.40 2.07
C TYR A 43 -2.63 2.19 2.06
N ASP A 44 -2.67 1.40 3.14
CA ASP A 44 -3.63 0.30 3.26
C ASP A 44 -5.07 0.85 3.30
N ARG A 45 -5.98 0.09 2.68
CA ARG A 45 -7.40 0.44 2.56
C ARG A 45 -8.24 -0.79 2.92
N ASP A 46 -9.52 -0.58 3.20
CA ASP A 46 -10.43 -1.70 3.50
C ASP A 46 -10.42 -2.73 2.37
N GLY A 47 -10.04 -3.97 2.68
CA GLY A 47 -9.89 -5.06 1.72
C GLY A 47 -8.64 -5.00 0.82
N PHE A 48 -7.74 -4.04 1.04
CA PHE A 48 -6.49 -3.89 0.28
C PHE A 48 -5.27 -3.76 1.18
N VAL A 49 -4.23 -4.50 0.83
CA VAL A 49 -2.92 -4.46 1.47
C VAL A 49 -1.89 -3.96 0.47
N THR A 50 -1.03 -3.06 0.90
CA THR A 50 0.02 -2.48 0.07
C THR A 50 1.43 -2.91 0.48
N ARG A 51 2.38 -2.83 -0.47
CA ARG A 51 3.82 -3.08 -0.23
C ARG A 51 4.65 -2.11 -1.06
N LEU A 52 5.66 -1.48 -0.46
CA LEU A 52 6.64 -0.70 -1.22
C LEU A 52 7.78 -1.60 -1.71
N ASP A 53 8.16 -1.48 -2.99
CA ASP A 53 9.38 -2.10 -3.50
C ASP A 53 10.61 -1.21 -3.25
N LYS A 54 11.81 -1.77 -3.47
CA LYS A 54 13.09 -1.06 -3.29
C LYS A 54 13.24 0.18 -4.19
N ARG A 55 12.41 0.31 -5.21
CA ARG A 55 12.39 1.44 -6.16
C ARG A 55 11.32 2.47 -5.80
N GLY A 56 10.61 2.27 -4.68
CA GLY A 56 9.54 3.16 -4.21
C GLY A 56 8.22 2.99 -4.97
N HIS A 57 8.01 1.89 -5.69
CA HIS A 57 6.70 1.62 -6.29
C HIS A 57 5.78 0.95 -5.29
N LEU A 58 4.50 1.32 -5.32
CA LEU A 58 3.48 0.78 -4.43
C LEU A 58 2.78 -0.40 -5.11
N TRP A 59 3.02 -1.58 -4.58
CA TRP A 59 2.26 -2.78 -4.90
C TRP A 59 0.96 -2.80 -4.13
N VAL A 60 -0.10 -3.23 -4.81
CA VAL A 60 -1.46 -3.28 -4.27
C VAL A 60 -2.00 -4.70 -4.44
N PHE A 61 -2.55 -5.23 -3.36
CA PHE A 61 -3.14 -6.58 -3.31
C PHE A 61 -4.50 -6.54 -2.60
N TYR A 62 -5.39 -7.48 -2.94
CA TYR A 62 -6.50 -7.79 -2.06
C TYR A 62 -5.99 -8.46 -0.78
N GLU A 63 -6.62 -8.14 0.33
CA GLU A 63 -6.36 -8.79 1.61
C GLU A 63 -6.61 -10.31 1.51
N GLY A 64 -5.67 -11.12 2.02
CA GLY A 64 -5.75 -12.57 1.97
C GLY A 64 -5.61 -13.21 0.57
N SER A 65 -5.31 -12.43 -0.47
CA SER A 65 -5.18 -12.97 -1.83
C SER A 65 -3.98 -13.92 -1.99
N LYS A 66 -4.11 -14.89 -2.90
CA LYS A 66 -2.98 -15.76 -3.30
C LYS A 66 -1.81 -14.95 -3.87
N ALA A 67 -2.11 -13.82 -4.52
CA ALA A 67 -1.12 -12.91 -5.04
C ALA A 67 -0.28 -12.26 -3.93
N LEU A 68 -0.93 -11.81 -2.84
CA LEU A 68 -0.23 -11.30 -1.67
C LEU A 68 0.66 -12.37 -1.04
N ALA A 69 0.12 -13.56 -0.82
CA ALA A 69 0.89 -14.67 -0.24
C ALA A 69 2.10 -15.07 -1.11
N ALA A 70 1.92 -15.08 -2.43
CA ALA A 70 2.99 -15.33 -3.38
C ALA A 70 4.05 -14.22 -3.37
N TYR A 71 3.62 -12.96 -3.26
CA TYR A 71 4.52 -11.81 -3.14
C TYR A 71 5.35 -11.87 -1.86
N ASP A 72 4.71 -12.12 -0.72
CA ASP A 72 5.40 -12.20 0.57
C ASP A 72 6.36 -13.41 0.65
N SER A 73 6.09 -14.48 -0.11
CA SER A 73 6.94 -15.68 -0.15
C SER A 73 8.08 -15.62 -1.18
N LYS A 74 7.81 -15.12 -2.39
CA LYS A 74 8.71 -15.21 -3.56
C LYS A 74 9.17 -13.85 -4.07
N GLY A 75 8.59 -12.76 -3.59
CA GLY A 75 8.84 -11.41 -4.07
C GLY A 75 8.00 -11.04 -5.31
N THR A 76 8.52 -10.09 -6.09
CA THR A 76 7.76 -9.46 -7.17
C THR A 76 7.32 -10.47 -8.24
N PRO A 77 6.02 -10.51 -8.60
CA PRO A 77 5.51 -11.39 -9.65
C PRO A 77 6.07 -11.03 -11.04
N ALA A 78 6.32 -12.06 -11.84
CA ALA A 78 6.86 -11.91 -13.19
C ALA A 78 5.90 -11.18 -14.14
N LYS A 79 4.60 -11.46 -14.02
CA LYS A 79 3.53 -10.75 -14.73
C LYS A 79 2.85 -9.80 -13.76
N HIS A 80 2.79 -8.53 -14.13
CA HIS A 80 2.13 -7.50 -13.35
C HIS A 80 1.76 -6.34 -14.26
N THR A 81 0.73 -5.62 -13.86
CA THR A 81 0.32 -4.38 -14.53
C THR A 81 0.88 -3.20 -13.75
N VAL A 82 1.39 -2.20 -14.48
CA VAL A 82 2.00 -1.00 -13.91
C VAL A 82 1.15 0.20 -14.30
N ARG A 83 0.83 1.05 -13.32
CA ARG A 83 0.20 2.34 -13.57
C ARG A 83 1.09 3.48 -13.05
N PRO A 84 1.89 4.09 -13.93
CA PRO A 84 2.78 5.18 -13.56
C PRO A 84 2.01 6.36 -12.98
N LEU A 85 2.55 6.96 -11.92
CA LEU A 85 2.06 8.20 -11.29
C LEU A 85 0.58 8.18 -10.82
N ALA A 86 -0.04 7.01 -10.71
CA ALA A 86 -1.45 6.87 -10.32
C ALA A 86 -1.68 6.76 -8.80
N GLY A 87 -0.61 6.50 -8.04
CA GLY A 87 -0.68 6.29 -6.61
C GLY A 87 -0.58 7.58 -5.80
N PRO A 88 -0.73 7.47 -4.46
CA PRO A 88 -0.49 8.58 -3.56
C PRO A 88 0.89 9.19 -3.77
N GLY A 89 0.99 10.52 -3.72
CA GLY A 89 2.25 11.23 -3.97
C GLY A 89 2.80 11.09 -5.38
N ARG A 90 1.96 10.75 -6.38
CA ARG A 90 2.36 10.40 -7.75
C ARG A 90 3.28 9.17 -7.80
N THR A 91 3.10 8.25 -6.87
CA THR A 91 3.81 6.97 -6.87
C THR A 91 3.30 6.08 -8.01
N THR A 92 4.17 5.24 -8.56
CA THR A 92 3.76 4.20 -9.51
C THR A 92 3.07 3.07 -8.77
N LEU A 93 1.86 2.72 -9.20
CA LEU A 93 1.13 1.57 -8.70
C LEU A 93 1.47 0.30 -9.50
N LYS A 94 1.49 -0.83 -8.80
CA LYS A 94 1.66 -2.16 -9.40
C LYS A 94 0.63 -3.14 -8.86
N GLU A 95 0.10 -3.99 -9.74
CA GLU A 95 -0.79 -5.10 -9.38
C GLU A 95 -0.26 -6.41 -9.94
N ALA A 96 -0.45 -7.47 -9.18
CA ALA A 96 -0.22 -8.85 -9.63
C ALA A 96 -1.46 -9.47 -10.28
N GLU A 97 -2.64 -8.96 -9.93
CA GLU A 97 -3.94 -9.43 -10.41
C GLU A 97 -4.65 -8.26 -11.09
N ASP A 98 -5.12 -8.47 -12.32
CA ASP A 98 -5.67 -7.40 -13.15
C ASP A 98 -6.89 -6.75 -12.49
N GLY A 99 -6.89 -5.41 -12.48
CA GLY A 99 -8.00 -4.62 -11.96
C GLY A 99 -7.92 -4.33 -10.45
N THR A 100 -6.93 -4.88 -9.73
CA THR A 100 -6.68 -4.57 -8.31
C THR A 100 -6.35 -3.09 -8.08
N ILE A 101 -5.52 -2.46 -8.92
CA ILE A 101 -5.23 -1.03 -8.94
C ILE A 101 -6.51 -0.23 -9.14
N ASN A 102 -7.37 -0.63 -10.08
CA ASN A 102 -8.61 0.10 -10.32
C ASN A 102 -9.53 0.04 -9.09
N ALA A 103 -9.68 -1.15 -8.51
CA ALA A 103 -10.48 -1.36 -7.31
C ALA A 103 -9.88 -0.60 -6.10
N TYR A 104 -8.55 -0.60 -5.96
CA TYR A 104 -7.86 0.14 -4.93
C TYR A 104 -8.05 1.64 -5.08
N LEU A 105 -7.87 2.21 -6.27
CA LEU A 105 -8.10 3.64 -6.53
C LEU A 105 -9.55 4.05 -6.25
N MET A 106 -10.49 3.12 -6.45
CA MET A 106 -11.90 3.32 -6.11
C MET A 106 -12.16 3.20 -4.60
N ALA A 107 -11.35 2.48 -3.83
CA ALA A 107 -11.51 2.40 -2.38
C ALA A 107 -11.21 3.75 -1.73
N ARG A 108 -12.05 4.16 -0.77
CA ARG A 108 -11.87 5.40 0.00
C ARG A 108 -11.95 5.11 1.49
N PRO A 109 -11.15 5.79 2.34
CA PRO A 109 -11.24 5.60 3.79
C PRO A 109 -12.67 5.80 4.29
N GLY A 110 -13.17 4.87 5.12
CA GLY A 110 -14.54 4.91 5.64
C GLY A 110 -15.62 4.37 4.69
N PHE A 111 -15.24 3.92 3.49
CA PHE A 111 -16.15 3.30 2.52
C PHE A 111 -15.62 1.94 2.06
N ALA A 112 -16.52 0.97 1.97
CA ALA A 112 -16.26 -0.29 1.30
C ALA A 112 -16.82 -0.23 -0.12
N THR A 113 -16.05 -0.69 -1.10
CA THR A 113 -16.48 -0.71 -2.50
C THR A 113 -16.51 -2.13 -3.07
N ARG A 114 -17.48 -2.41 -3.95
CA ARG A 114 -17.60 -3.69 -4.65
C ARG A 114 -17.87 -3.44 -6.13
N LEU A 115 -17.05 -4.01 -7.01
CA LEU A 115 -17.31 -3.99 -8.45
C LEU A 115 -18.27 -5.13 -8.81
N ASP A 116 -19.35 -4.81 -9.53
CA ASP A 116 -20.21 -5.85 -10.10
C ASP A 116 -19.64 -6.40 -11.41
N LYS A 117 -20.20 -7.53 -11.88
CA LYS A 117 -19.80 -8.15 -13.16
C LYS A 117 -20.04 -7.26 -14.39
N ARG A 118 -20.84 -6.20 -14.25
CA ARG A 118 -21.16 -5.24 -15.32
C ARG A 118 -20.26 -4.00 -15.25
N GLY A 119 -19.33 -3.95 -14.30
CA GLY A 119 -18.38 -2.84 -14.11
C GLY A 119 -18.95 -1.65 -13.35
N HIS A 120 -20.08 -1.79 -12.66
CA HIS A 120 -20.58 -0.74 -11.75
C HIS A 120 -19.92 -0.85 -10.38
N LEU A 121 -19.64 0.30 -9.77
CA LEU A 121 -19.06 0.38 -8.44
C LEU A 121 -20.16 0.57 -7.41
N TRP A 122 -20.39 -0.45 -6.61
CA TRP A 122 -21.17 -0.34 -5.39
C TRP A 122 -20.34 0.30 -4.30
N VAL A 123 -20.94 1.27 -3.61
CA VAL A 123 -20.33 2.03 -2.53
C VAL A 123 -21.17 1.84 -1.28
N PHE A 124 -20.50 1.45 -0.19
CA PHE A 124 -21.08 1.23 1.12
C PHE A 124 -20.29 1.99 2.17
N LYS A 125 -20.94 2.35 3.28
CA LYS A 125 -20.22 2.76 4.48
C LYS A 125 -19.45 1.55 5.05
N ALA A 126 -18.19 1.75 5.43
CA ALA A 126 -17.39 0.69 6.03
C ALA A 126 -18.08 0.14 7.30
N GLY A 127 -18.21 -1.19 7.39
CA GLY A 127 -18.90 -1.87 8.49
C GLY A 127 -20.42 -1.62 8.58
N GLY A 128 -21.02 -0.99 7.57
CA GLY A 128 -22.46 -0.72 7.54
C GLY A 128 -23.29 -1.99 7.31
N LYS A 129 -24.56 -1.97 7.75
CA LYS A 129 -25.50 -3.09 7.54
C LYS A 129 -25.68 -3.40 6.06
N ALA A 130 -25.72 -2.38 5.21
CA ALA A 130 -25.85 -2.56 3.76
C ALA A 130 -24.70 -3.35 3.12
N LEU A 131 -23.47 -3.22 3.65
CA LEU A 131 -22.33 -4.02 3.19
C LEU A 131 -22.52 -5.49 3.56
N ALA A 132 -22.90 -5.77 4.81
CA ALA A 132 -23.14 -7.14 5.27
C ALA A 132 -24.29 -7.81 4.51
N ASP A 133 -25.37 -7.06 4.25
CA ASP A 133 -26.49 -7.54 3.43
C ASP A 133 -26.05 -7.80 1.98
N TYR A 134 -25.20 -6.94 1.40
CA TYR A 134 -24.66 -7.14 0.05
C TYR A 134 -23.77 -8.38 -0.03
N ASP A 135 -22.86 -8.55 0.93
CA ASP A 135 -21.95 -9.70 0.94
C ASP A 135 -22.71 -11.03 1.20
N SER A 136 -23.85 -10.98 1.91
CA SER A 136 -24.69 -12.17 2.19
C SER A 136 -25.71 -12.50 1.10
N LYS A 137 -26.39 -11.48 0.54
CA LYS A 137 -27.56 -11.65 -0.34
C LYS A 137 -27.32 -11.12 -1.75
N GLY A 138 -26.24 -10.39 -1.98
CA GLY A 138 -25.93 -9.71 -3.23
C GLY A 138 -26.57 -8.32 -3.35
N ALA A 139 -26.59 -7.80 -4.57
CA ALA A 139 -27.06 -6.46 -4.88
C ALA A 139 -28.51 -6.21 -4.42
N PRO A 140 -28.79 -5.13 -3.66
CA PRO A 140 -30.14 -4.80 -3.24
C PRO A 140 -31.01 -4.39 -4.43
N ALA A 141 -32.29 -4.76 -4.38
CA ALA A 141 -33.27 -4.42 -5.42
C ALA A 141 -33.51 -2.90 -5.50
N LYS A 142 -33.67 -2.25 -4.33
CA LYS A 142 -33.74 -0.79 -4.23
C LYS A 142 -32.32 -0.25 -4.08
N HIS A 143 -31.93 0.59 -5.03
CA HIS A 143 -30.63 1.25 -5.03
C HIS A 143 -30.72 2.54 -5.84
N THR A 144 -29.89 3.50 -5.48
CA THR A 144 -29.69 4.71 -6.27
C THR A 144 -28.44 4.53 -7.11
N ALA A 145 -28.51 4.90 -8.39
CA ALA A 145 -27.38 4.82 -9.31
C ALA A 145 -27.04 6.21 -9.85
N ARG A 146 -25.74 6.52 -9.89
CA ARG A 146 -25.22 7.73 -10.54
C ARG A 146 -24.30 7.33 -11.68
N PRO A 147 -24.81 7.34 -12.93
CA PRO A 147 -24.03 7.01 -14.11
C PRO A 147 -22.82 7.93 -14.26
N LEU A 148 -21.67 7.34 -14.57
CA LEU A 148 -20.41 8.04 -14.86
C LEU A 148 -19.89 8.99 -13.76
N ALA A 149 -20.43 8.91 -12.54
CA ALA A 149 -20.06 9.81 -11.44
C ALA A 149 -18.81 9.35 -10.66
N GLY A 150 -18.37 8.11 -10.85
CA GLY A 150 -17.26 7.52 -10.11
C GLY A 150 -15.89 7.76 -10.75
N PRO A 151 -14.81 7.34 -10.05
CA PRO A 151 -13.47 7.28 -10.63
C PRO A 151 -13.49 6.53 -11.97
N ASN A 152 -12.71 6.97 -12.95
CA ASN A 152 -12.68 6.41 -14.31
C ASN A 152 -14.03 6.40 -15.04
N ARG A 153 -14.94 7.34 -14.71
CA ARG A 153 -16.30 7.40 -15.27
C ARG A 153 -17.10 6.13 -15.00
N THR A 154 -16.82 5.44 -13.89
CA THR A 154 -17.62 4.28 -13.47
C THR A 154 -18.97 4.74 -12.94
N THR A 155 -20.03 3.97 -13.21
CA THR A 155 -21.34 4.18 -12.58
C THR A 155 -21.28 3.79 -11.11
N LEU A 156 -21.64 4.73 -10.24
CA LEU A 156 -21.74 4.48 -8.81
C LEU A 156 -23.12 3.96 -8.45
N LYS A 157 -23.19 3.03 -7.50
CA LYS A 157 -24.42 2.52 -6.91
C LYS A 157 -24.35 2.58 -5.39
N GLU A 158 -25.45 2.98 -4.76
CA GLU A 158 -25.62 2.94 -3.31
C GLU A 158 -26.84 2.14 -2.92
N ALA A 159 -26.72 1.46 -1.78
CA ALA A 159 -27.85 0.81 -1.11
C ALA A 159 -28.58 1.75 -0.15
N GLU A 160 -27.88 2.76 0.36
CA GLU A 160 -28.35 3.75 1.33
C GLU A 160 -28.21 5.14 0.71
N ASP A 161 -29.29 5.90 0.67
CA ASP A 161 -29.31 7.22 0.04
C ASP A 161 -28.28 8.17 0.67
N GLY A 162 -27.53 8.87 -0.19
CA GLY A 162 -26.51 9.84 0.22
C GLY A 162 -25.12 9.26 0.51
N THR A 163 -24.94 7.94 0.37
CA THR A 163 -23.64 7.27 0.50
C THR A 163 -22.68 7.67 -0.63
N ILE A 164 -23.17 7.76 -1.87
CA ILE A 164 -22.44 8.24 -3.05
C ILE A 164 -21.98 9.68 -2.81
N ASP A 165 -22.84 10.56 -2.30
CA ASP A 165 -22.46 11.94 -2.01
C ASP A 165 -21.35 12.01 -0.96
N ALA A 166 -21.47 11.23 0.11
CA ALA A 166 -20.45 11.14 1.14
C ALA A 166 -19.13 10.58 0.57
N TYR A 167 -19.21 9.55 -0.27
CA TYR A 167 -18.07 8.93 -0.93
C TYR A 167 -17.36 9.90 -1.88
N LEU A 168 -18.11 10.63 -2.71
CA LEU A 168 -17.56 11.61 -3.66
C LEU A 168 -16.90 12.78 -2.93
N LYS A 169 -17.47 13.21 -1.80
CA LYS A 169 -16.89 14.24 -0.92
C LYS A 169 -15.66 13.76 -0.16
N ALA A 170 -15.60 12.46 0.17
CA ALA A 170 -14.46 11.90 0.88
C ALA A 170 -13.19 12.08 0.05
N ARG A 171 -12.15 12.68 0.62
CA ARG A 171 -10.88 12.84 -0.09
C ARG A 171 -10.26 11.47 -0.35
N GLU A 172 -9.66 11.32 -1.54
CA GLU A 172 -8.99 10.08 -1.95
C GLU A 172 -7.78 9.75 -1.06
N TYR A 173 -7.16 10.77 -0.47
CA TYR A 173 -6.09 10.66 0.52
C TYR A 173 -6.25 11.73 1.62
N PRO A 174 -6.08 11.39 2.91
CA PRO A 174 -5.79 12.40 3.92
C PRO A 174 -4.40 12.99 3.63
N MET A 175 -4.32 14.32 3.53
CA MET A 175 -3.06 15.06 3.38
C MET A 175 -2.21 14.90 4.64
#